data_AF-A0A7K2MCI6-F1
#
_entry.id   AF-A0A7K2MCI6-F1
#
_cell.length_a   1.000
_cell.length_b   1.000
_cell.length_c   1.000
_cell.angle_alpha   90.00
_cell.angle_beta   90.00
_cell.angle_gamma   90.00
#
_symmetry.space_group_name_H-M   'P 1'
#
loop_
_entity.id
_entity.type
_entity.pdbx_description
1 polymer ?
#
loop_
_entity_poly.entity_id
_entity_poly.type
_entity_poly.pdbx_seq_one_letter_code
_entity_poly.pdbx_strand_id
1 'polypeptide(L)'
;MIITYKQDDGTVEQVSTEDLSAIESADIEEVLGDVPWRQIEDRLRGQDPTAMRAVLWAVRRRTDKTIKFDQVDVPGWRRRLTARIERTEIDDVLENIVTEALANSQDAAIDAMLPHLRKLAYNTADVDAALDALGKGHLVRGRDSGA
;
A
#
# COMPACT_ATOMS: atom_id res chain seq x y z
N MET A 1 2.17 3.70 2.63
CA MET A 1 0.98 3.24 1.88
C MET A 1 -0.02 4.37 1.76
N ILE A 2 -0.60 4.55 0.57
CA ILE A 2 -1.73 5.44 0.34
C ILE A 2 -3.05 4.68 0.43
N ILE A 3 -3.94 5.13 1.31
CA ILE A 3 -5.34 4.73 1.36
C ILE A 3 -6.16 5.77 0.60
N THR A 4 -6.87 5.33 -0.43
CA THR A 4 -7.79 6.16 -1.21
C THR A 4 -9.22 5.79 -0.89
N TYR A 5 -10.04 6.79 -0.55
CA TYR A 5 -11.48 6.67 -0.36
C TYR A 5 -12.25 7.56 -1.34
N LYS A 6 -12.98 6.94 -2.28
CA LYS A 6 -13.90 7.64 -3.18
C LYS A 6 -15.28 7.79 -2.55
N GLN A 7 -15.70 9.02 -2.33
CA GLN A 7 -17.00 9.37 -1.75
C GLN A 7 -18.15 9.30 -2.78
N ASP A 8 -19.38 9.41 -2.30
CA ASP A 8 -20.60 9.38 -3.11
C ASP A 8 -20.69 10.53 -4.12
N ASP A 9 -20.21 11.71 -3.75
CA ASP A 9 -20.18 12.90 -4.61
C ASP A 9 -19.02 12.88 -5.64
N GLY A 10 -18.23 11.80 -5.64
CA GLY A 10 -17.08 11.64 -6.53
C GLY A 10 -15.79 12.26 -6.01
N THR A 11 -15.81 12.94 -4.86
CA THR A 11 -14.58 13.41 -4.21
C THR A 11 -13.71 12.24 -3.77
N VAL A 12 -12.40 12.47 -3.73
CA VAL A 12 -11.41 11.46 -3.38
C VAL A 12 -10.63 11.96 -2.17
N GLU A 13 -10.75 11.24 -1.06
CA GLU A 13 -9.92 11.41 0.14
C GLU A 13 -8.72 10.49 0.01
N GLN A 14 -7.52 11.02 0.24
CA GLN A 14 -6.27 10.27 0.23
C GLN A 14 -5.54 10.48 1.54
N VAL A 15 -5.02 9.39 2.09
CA VAL A 15 -4.32 9.36 3.37
C VAL A 15 -3.07 8.51 3.21
N SER A 16 -1.90 9.05 3.56
CA SER A 16 -0.67 8.25 3.68
C SER A 16 -0.56 7.67 5.08
N THR A 17 -0.11 6.41 5.19
CA THR A 17 0.27 5.80 6.46
C THR A 17 1.58 6.38 7.00
N GLU A 18 2.41 7.03 6.17
CA GLU A 18 3.63 7.71 6.63
C GLU A 18 3.32 8.98 7.43
N ASP A 19 2.16 9.58 7.21
CA ASP A 19 1.69 10.77 7.94
C ASP A 19 1.12 10.43 9.32
N LEU A 20 1.02 9.15 9.69
CA LEU A 20 0.48 8.72 10.98
C LEU A 20 1.50 8.97 12.09
N SER A 21 1.02 9.55 13.18
CA SER A 21 1.76 9.60 14.44
C SER A 21 1.77 8.23 15.12
N ALA A 22 2.75 7.99 15.99
CA ALA A 22 2.81 6.75 16.78
C ALA A 22 1.55 6.49 17.62
N ILE A 23 0.87 7.54 18.09
CA ILE A 23 -0.39 7.42 18.83
C ILE A 23 -1.51 6.95 17.90
N GLU A 24 -1.60 7.49 16.69
CA GLU A 24 -2.60 7.06 15.71
C GLU A 24 -2.37 5.62 15.26
N SER A 25 -1.10 5.22 15.09
CA SER A 25 -0.76 3.82 14.84
C SER A 25 -1.22 2.91 15.99
N ALA A 26 -0.96 3.28 17.25
CA ALA A 26 -1.39 2.51 18.41
C ALA A 26 -2.92 2.40 18.51
N ASP A 27 -3.65 3.49 18.24
CA ASP A 27 -5.11 3.48 18.21
C ASP A 27 -5.66 2.51 17.13
N ILE A 28 -4.97 2.40 15.98
CA ILE A 28 -5.30 1.44 14.92
C ILE A 28 -5.03 0.00 15.37
N GLU A 29 -3.91 -0.26 16.05
CA GLU A 29 -3.60 -1.58 16.61
C GLU A 29 -4.70 -2.03 17.59
N GLU A 30 -5.07 -1.16 18.53
CA GLU A 30 -6.10 -1.43 19.54
C GLU A 30 -7.45 -1.77 18.88
N VAL A 31 -7.92 -0.96 17.93
CA VAL A 31 -9.23 -1.17 17.31
C VAL A 31 -9.30 -2.42 16.44
N LEU A 32 -8.14 -2.90 15.96
CA LEU A 32 -8.02 -4.15 15.21
C LEU A 32 -7.78 -5.37 16.10
N GLY A 33 -7.79 -5.21 17.42
CA GLY A 33 -7.62 -6.27 18.41
C GLY A 33 -6.15 -6.53 18.75
N ASP A 34 -5.41 -5.46 19.04
CA ASP A 34 -3.97 -5.46 19.39
C ASP A 34 -3.09 -6.15 18.34
N VAL A 35 -3.47 -6.00 17.07
CA VAL A 35 -2.73 -6.56 15.94
C VAL A 35 -1.49 -5.71 15.72
N PRO A 36 -0.27 -6.28 15.72
CA PRO A 36 0.95 -5.51 15.51
C PRO A 36 0.95 -4.79 14.15
N TRP A 37 1.52 -3.59 14.08
CA TRP A 37 1.57 -2.75 12.90
C TRP A 37 1.99 -3.49 11.62
N ARG A 38 3.03 -4.32 11.71
CA ARG A 38 3.50 -5.13 10.57
C ARG A 38 2.40 -6.00 9.96
N GLN A 39 1.54 -6.61 10.78
CA GLN A 39 0.42 -7.41 10.28
C GLN A 39 -0.70 -6.53 9.71
N ILE A 40 -0.84 -5.29 10.19
CA ILE A 40 -1.78 -4.31 9.62
C ILE A 40 -1.33 -3.92 8.22
N GLU A 41 -0.04 -3.69 8.00
CA GLU A 41 0.50 -3.43 6.65
C GLU A 41 0.23 -4.59 5.69
N ASP A 42 0.38 -5.84 6.14
CA ASP A 42 0.04 -7.02 5.34
C ASP A 42 -1.46 -7.05 4.99
N ARG A 43 -2.34 -6.71 5.93
CA ARG A 43 -3.78 -6.58 5.69
C ARG A 43 -4.10 -5.46 4.69
N LEU A 44 -3.42 -4.32 4.79
CA LEU A 44 -3.56 -3.21 3.86
C LEU A 44 -3.11 -3.63 2.44
N ARG A 45 -1.97 -4.30 2.30
CA ARG A 45 -1.51 -4.87 1.02
C ARG A 45 -2.56 -5.83 0.44
N GLY A 46 -3.16 -6.65 1.30
CA GLY A 46 -4.27 -7.55 0.99
C GLY A 46 -5.62 -6.88 0.67
N GLN A 47 -5.72 -5.54 0.69
CA GLN A 47 -6.96 -4.78 0.51
C GLN A 47 -8.03 -5.09 1.57
N ASP A 48 -7.64 -5.35 2.81
CA ASP A 48 -8.57 -5.57 3.92
C ASP A 48 -9.37 -4.29 4.22
N PRO A 49 -10.72 -4.32 4.10
CA PRO A 49 -11.54 -3.14 4.31
C PRO A 49 -11.51 -2.63 5.75
N THR A 50 -11.34 -3.51 6.73
CA THR A 50 -11.31 -3.15 8.15
C THR A 50 -10.03 -2.38 8.46
N ALA A 51 -8.88 -2.84 7.94
CA ALA A 51 -7.62 -2.14 8.09
C ALA A 51 -7.65 -0.76 7.39
N MET A 52 -8.15 -0.70 6.16
CA MET A 52 -8.29 0.58 5.43
C MET A 52 -9.20 1.57 6.16
N ARG A 53 -10.33 1.09 6.70
CA ARG A 53 -11.25 1.91 7.52
C ARG A 53 -10.58 2.40 8.80
N ALA A 54 -9.75 1.58 9.45
CA ALA A 54 -9.08 1.95 10.69
C ALA A 54 -8.10 3.12 10.46
N VAL A 55 -7.35 3.10 9.36
CA VAL A 55 -6.49 4.23 8.96
C VAL A 55 -7.31 5.50 8.72
N LEU A 56 -8.40 5.41 7.96
CA LEU A 56 -9.28 6.57 7.73
C LEU A 56 -9.90 7.10 9.02
N TRP A 57 -10.31 6.21 9.92
CA TRP A 57 -10.85 6.58 11.23
C TRP A 57 -9.82 7.34 12.07
N ALA A 58 -8.59 6.84 12.16
CA ALA A 58 -7.52 7.49 12.92
C ALA A 58 -7.25 8.90 12.39
N VAL A 59 -7.19 9.09 11.07
CA VAL A 59 -6.97 10.42 10.48
C VAL A 59 -8.16 11.34 10.67
N ARG A 60 -9.39 10.86 10.54
CA ARG A 60 -10.60 11.67 10.80
C ARG A 60 -10.72 12.12 12.25
N ARG A 61 -10.12 11.37 13.19
CA ARG A 61 -10.03 11.79 14.60
C ARG A 61 -9.21 13.05 14.83
N ARG A 62 -8.38 13.48 13.87
CA ARG A 62 -7.72 14.79 13.91
C ARG A 62 -8.73 15.93 13.94
N THR A 63 -9.83 15.80 13.18
CA THR A 63 -10.87 16.82 13.07
C THR A 63 -12.04 16.57 14.01
N ASP A 64 -12.43 15.31 14.20
CA ASP A 64 -13.51 14.92 15.12
C ASP A 64 -13.02 13.85 16.09
N LYS A 65 -12.59 14.27 17.28
CA LYS A 65 -12.05 13.36 18.30
C LYS A 65 -13.08 12.39 18.88
N THR A 66 -14.37 12.60 18.61
CA THR A 66 -15.47 11.79 19.17
C THR A 66 -15.94 10.70 18.23
N ILE A 67 -15.49 10.71 16.96
CA ILE A 67 -15.87 9.71 15.97
C ILE A 67 -15.43 8.31 16.43
N LYS A 68 -16.40 7.40 16.45
CA LYS A 68 -16.17 5.98 16.76
C LYS A 68 -15.83 5.21 15.51
N PHE A 69 -15.11 4.11 15.66
CA PHE A 69 -14.70 3.28 14.53
C PHE A 69 -15.88 2.67 13.77
N ASP A 70 -16.94 2.27 14.48
CA ASP A 70 -18.17 1.73 13.89
C ASP A 70 -18.92 2.75 13.03
N GLN A 71 -18.69 4.05 13.22
CA GLN A 71 -19.27 5.13 12.42
C GLN A 71 -18.53 5.35 11.09
N VAL A 72 -17.31 4.85 10.94
CA VAL A 72 -16.55 4.94 9.69
C VAL A 72 -16.92 3.75 8.80
N ASP A 73 -18.18 3.68 8.37
CA ASP A 73 -18.65 2.65 7.43
C ASP A 73 -18.51 3.11 5.97
N VAL A 74 -18.19 2.17 5.08
CA VAL A 74 -18.02 2.44 3.65
C VAL A 74 -18.81 1.41 2.83
N PRO A 75 -20.10 1.67 2.58
CA PRO A 75 -20.91 0.84 1.69
C PRO A 75 -20.27 0.71 0.31
N GLY A 76 -20.23 -0.50 -0.24
CA GLY A 76 -19.59 -0.75 -1.54
C GLY A 76 -18.06 -0.58 -1.54
N TRP A 77 -17.41 -0.78 -0.38
CA TRP A 77 -15.97 -0.58 -0.16
C TRP A 77 -15.07 -1.07 -1.30
N ARG A 78 -15.36 -2.22 -1.94
CA ARG A 78 -14.51 -2.78 -3.01
C ARG A 78 -14.23 -1.82 -4.17
N ARG A 79 -15.13 -0.87 -4.42
CA ARG A 79 -14.99 0.14 -5.49
C ARG A 79 -14.57 1.51 -4.99
N ARG A 80 -14.50 1.68 -3.66
CA ARG A 80 -14.33 2.99 -3.01
C ARG A 80 -13.07 3.06 -2.18
N LEU A 81 -12.64 1.95 -1.58
CA LEU A 81 -11.43 1.83 -0.79
C LEU A 81 -10.38 1.05 -1.57
N THR A 82 -9.21 1.64 -1.68
CA THR A 82 -8.02 0.98 -2.22
C THR A 82 -6.80 1.40 -1.43
N ALA A 83 -5.97 0.43 -1.09
CA ALA A 83 -4.64 0.66 -0.52
C ALA A 83 -3.58 0.45 -1.62
N ARG A 84 -2.63 1.37 -1.73
CA ARG A 84 -1.53 1.29 -2.69
C ARG A 84 -0.21 1.56 -1.99
N ILE A 85 0.85 0.89 -2.42
CA ILE A 85 2.19 1.08 -1.86
C ILE A 85 2.85 2.30 -2.50
N GLU A 86 3.64 3.00 -1.70
CA GLU A 86 4.43 4.16 -2.12
C GLU A 86 5.81 3.73 -2.61
N ARG A 87 6.59 4.71 -3.12
CA ARG A 87 7.92 4.46 -3.66
C ARG A 87 8.86 3.82 -2.64
N THR A 88 8.85 4.31 -1.41
CA THR A 88 9.65 3.79 -0.29
C THR A 88 9.41 2.29 -0.09
N GLU A 89 8.15 1.89 -0.06
CA GLU A 89 7.76 0.49 0.09
C GLU A 89 8.06 -0.37 -1.14
N ILE A 90 8.00 0.22 -2.34
CA ILE A 90 8.43 -0.45 -3.57
C ILE A 90 9.92 -0.79 -3.49
N ASP A 91 10.74 0.16 -3.04
CA ASP A 91 12.18 -0.03 -2.88
C ASP A 91 12.45 -1.14 -1.85
N ASP A 92 11.79 -1.12 -0.68
CA ASP A 92 11.91 -2.16 0.35
C ASP A 92 11.53 -3.56 -0.18
N VAL A 93 10.42 -3.67 -0.92
CA VAL A 93 9.99 -4.95 -1.49
C VAL A 93 11.00 -5.47 -2.51
N LEU A 94 11.49 -4.59 -3.39
CA LEU A 94 12.46 -4.99 -4.41
C LEU A 94 13.82 -5.35 -3.81
N GLU A 95 14.30 -4.62 -2.80
CA GLU A 95 15.55 -4.94 -2.10
C GLU A 95 15.50 -6.33 -1.46
N ASN A 96 14.38 -6.66 -0.81
CA ASN A 96 14.17 -7.98 -0.21
C ASN A 96 14.16 -9.09 -1.27
N ILE A 97 13.46 -8.88 -2.40
CA ILE A 97 13.42 -9.85 -3.50
C ILE A 97 14.80 -10.02 -4.12
N VAL A 98 15.55 -8.95 -4.37
CA VAL A 98 16.90 -9.02 -4.93
C VAL A 98 17.83 -9.78 -3.99
N THR A 99 17.76 -9.49 -2.69
CA THR A 99 18.55 -10.18 -1.66
C THR A 99 18.26 -11.69 -1.66
N GLU A 100 16.98 -12.05 -1.74
CA GLU A 100 16.56 -13.46 -1.81
C GLU A 100 16.96 -14.13 -3.13
N ALA A 101 16.81 -13.44 -4.26
CA ALA A 101 17.19 -13.92 -5.58
C ALA A 101 18.70 -14.16 -5.68
N LEU A 102 19.52 -13.29 -5.09
CA LEU A 102 20.98 -13.47 -5.00
C LEU A 102 21.34 -14.67 -4.11
N ALA A 103 20.68 -14.84 -2.97
CA ALA A 103 20.90 -15.97 -2.09
C ALA A 103 20.53 -17.32 -2.74
N ASN A 104 19.47 -17.33 -3.55
CA ASN A 104 18.92 -18.54 -4.17
C ASN A 104 19.31 -18.74 -5.65
N SER A 105 20.08 -17.81 -6.25
CA SER A 105 20.41 -17.78 -7.69
C SER A 105 19.19 -17.81 -8.62
N GLN A 106 18.08 -17.16 -8.23
CA GLN A 106 16.81 -17.16 -8.96
C GLN A 106 16.43 -15.77 -9.45
N ASP A 107 17.01 -15.34 -10.57
CA ASP A 107 16.72 -14.01 -11.14
C ASP A 107 15.26 -13.89 -11.66
N ALA A 108 14.63 -15.01 -12.03
CA ALA A 108 13.25 -15.06 -12.54
C ALA A 108 12.17 -14.68 -11.50
N ALA A 109 12.50 -14.66 -10.21
CA ALA A 109 11.56 -14.26 -9.15
C ALA A 109 11.18 -12.78 -9.26
N ILE A 110 12.12 -11.92 -9.69
CA ILE A 110 11.89 -10.49 -9.88
C ILE A 110 10.85 -10.31 -10.99
N ASP A 111 11.09 -10.91 -12.16
CA ASP A 111 10.22 -10.81 -13.33
C ASP A 111 8.78 -11.25 -13.06
N ALA A 112 8.62 -12.36 -12.31
CA ALA A 112 7.32 -12.89 -11.96
C ALA A 112 6.51 -11.93 -11.07
N MET A 113 7.18 -11.08 -10.28
CA MET A 113 6.53 -10.22 -9.29
C MET A 113 6.27 -8.80 -9.77
N LEU A 114 6.94 -8.35 -10.82
CA LEU A 114 6.72 -7.02 -11.42
C LEU A 114 5.26 -6.70 -11.76
N PRO A 115 4.47 -7.60 -12.38
CA PRO A 115 3.07 -7.30 -12.69
C PRO A 115 2.23 -7.06 -11.43
N HIS A 116 2.51 -7.80 -10.37
CA HIS A 116 1.83 -7.64 -9.08
C HIS A 116 2.23 -6.33 -8.41
N LEU A 117 3.53 -6.01 -8.40
CA LEU A 117 4.05 -4.78 -7.81
C LEU A 117 3.49 -3.55 -8.51
N ARG A 118 3.45 -3.52 -9.85
CA ARG A 118 2.83 -2.44 -10.63
C ARG A 118 1.33 -2.28 -10.34
N LYS A 119 0.62 -3.36 -10.05
CA LYS A 119 -0.81 -3.29 -9.70
C LYS A 119 -1.05 -2.72 -8.29
N LEU A 120 -0.11 -2.96 -7.38
CA LEU A 120 -0.15 -2.49 -5.99
C LEU A 120 0.41 -1.07 -5.84
N ALA A 121 1.27 -0.64 -6.75
CA ALA A 121 1.88 0.68 -6.75
C ALA A 121 0.84 1.80 -6.87
N TYR A 122 1.04 2.86 -6.09
CA TYR A 122 0.26 4.08 -6.23
C TYR A 122 0.55 4.78 -7.56
N ASN A 123 1.82 4.83 -7.94
CA ASN A 123 2.29 5.27 -9.24
C ASN A 123 3.11 4.17 -9.90
N THR A 124 2.68 3.68 -11.07
CA THR A 124 3.40 2.60 -11.76
C THR A 124 4.80 3.00 -12.20
N ALA A 125 5.06 4.28 -12.47
CA ALA A 125 6.39 4.77 -12.84
C ALA A 125 7.39 4.67 -11.70
N ASP A 126 6.93 4.64 -10.44
CA ASP A 126 7.81 4.47 -9.28
C ASP A 126 8.43 3.07 -9.26
N VAL A 127 7.71 2.06 -9.74
CA VAL A 127 8.24 0.69 -9.92
C VAL A 127 9.34 0.67 -10.96
N ASP A 128 9.13 1.33 -12.10
CA ASP A 128 10.10 1.35 -13.18
C ASP A 128 11.38 2.11 -12.74
N ALA A 129 11.22 3.24 -12.07
CA ALA A 129 12.34 4.01 -11.52
C ALA A 129 13.08 3.27 -10.39
N ALA A 130 12.41 2.39 -9.63
CA ALA A 130 13.06 1.51 -8.65
C ALA A 130 13.90 0.42 -9.32
N LEU A 131 13.40 -0.19 -10.39
CA LEU A 131 14.16 -1.17 -11.16
C LEU A 131 15.40 -0.56 -11.83
N ASP A 132 15.28 0.66 -12.36
CA ASP A 132 16.41 1.39 -12.91
C ASP A 132 17.50 1.64 -11.85
N ALA A 133 17.11 2.05 -10.64
CA ALA A 133 18.03 2.29 -9.53
C ALA A 133 18.78 1.01 -9.09
N LEU A 134 18.14 -0.15 -9.20
CA LEU A 134 18.73 -1.47 -8.92
C LEU A 134 19.63 -2.01 -10.05
N GLY A 135 19.82 -1.25 -11.13
CA GLY A 135 20.57 -1.71 -12.32
C GLY A 135 19.81 -2.74 -13.16
N LYS A 136 18.53 -2.96 -12.87
CA LYS A 136 17.61 -3.87 -13.59
C LYS A 136 16.75 -3.13 -14.62
N GLY A 137 17.19 -1.97 -15.11
CA GLY A 137 16.46 -1.16 -16.08
C GLY A 137 16.13 -1.83 -17.43
N HIS A 138 16.77 -2.96 -17.75
CA HIS A 138 16.36 -3.78 -18.89
C HIS A 138 14.96 -4.40 -18.71
N LEU A 139 14.50 -4.58 -17.47
CA LEU A 139 13.14 -5.05 -17.14
C LEU A 139 12.07 -3.98 -17.31
N VAL A 140 12.46 -2.70 -17.45
CA VAL A 140 11.58 -1.58 -17.75
C VAL A 140 11.15 -1.59 -19.23
N ARG A 141 12.05 -2.02 -20.13
CA ARG A 141 11.86 -1.94 -21.60
C ARG A 141 11.05 -3.06 -22.24
N GLY A 142 10.65 -4.09 -21.49
CA GLY A 142 9.96 -5.27 -22.04
C GLY A 142 8.56 -5.02 -22.63
N ARG A 143 8.04 -3.79 -22.60
CA ARG A 143 6.66 -3.46 -23.03
C ARG A 143 6.55 -2.89 -24.44
N ASP A 144 7.64 -2.40 -25.04
CA ASP A 144 7.60 -1.72 -26.36
C ASP A 144 7.93 -2.62 -27.56
N SER A 145 8.24 -3.91 -27.34
CA SER A 145 8.58 -4.87 -28.40
C SER A 145 7.43 -5.85 -28.68
N GLY A 146 6.23 -5.33 -28.91
CA GLY A 146 5.04 -6.11 -29.25
C GLY A 146 4.14 -5.37 -30.23
N ALA A 147 4.63 -5.20 -31.45
CA ALA A 147 3.85 -4.89 -32.65
C ALA A 147 3.81 -6.14 -33.55
#